data_AF-H2YCV3-F1
#
_entry.id   AF-H2YCV3-F1
#
_cell.length_a   1.000
_cell.length_b   1.000
_cell.length_c   1.000
_cell.angle_alpha   90.00
_cell.angle_beta   90.00
_cell.angle_gamma   90.00
#
_symmetry.space_group_name_H-M   'P 1'
#
loop_
_entity.id
_entity.type
_entity.pdbx_description
1 polymer ?
#
loop_
_entity_poly.entity_id
_entity_poly.type
_entity_poly.pdbx_seq_one_letter_code
_entity_poly.pdbx_strand_id
1 'polypeptide(L)'
;MDMLKSHCEKFLIRQVAESNCLGLMQFASLHALDRLYSKAKRYAVKNFSKVSLQEEFLRLPLPTLSKYLEDHGLVVQREEHVYDAALRWLEYDPSRKPHAAVVLRCVRLFFVSSRFLFEVVSKQPLFEGDPQVHKIISEACKYHALGSHEMKHGNQPHTKPRAASGISEVLVVVGGISNNRRLLYTECYHPIKQDWISLSDISTPHSTMHSYSVCSHKNDIYIAGGHSN
;
A
#
# COMPACT_ATOMS: atom_id res chain seq x y z
N MET A 1 41.58 -2.50 11.43
CA MET A 1 40.46 -3.35 10.96
C MET A 1 39.42 -2.58 10.14
N ASP A 2 39.28 -1.26 10.29
CA ASP A 2 38.24 -0.48 9.61
C ASP A 2 38.43 -0.33 8.09
N MET A 3 39.67 -0.40 7.60
CA MET A 3 39.96 -0.35 6.17
C MET A 3 39.42 -1.58 5.42
N LEU A 4 39.48 -2.77 6.04
CA LEU A 4 38.94 -4.00 5.46
C LEU A 4 37.40 -3.96 5.45
N LYS A 5 36.79 -3.52 6.55
CA LYS A 5 35.32 -3.32 6.63
C LYS A 5 34.84 -2.39 5.53
N SER A 6 35.52 -1.27 5.30
CA SER A 6 35.15 -0.31 4.24
C SER A 6 35.31 -0.89 2.82
N HIS A 7 36.34 -1.69 2.57
CA HIS A 7 36.52 -2.35 1.27
C HIS A 7 35.47 -3.44 1.03
N CYS A 8 35.18 -4.26 2.04
CA CYS A 8 34.11 -5.25 1.98
C CYS A 8 32.75 -4.58 1.76
N GLU A 9 32.45 -3.48 2.48
CA GLU A 9 31.22 -2.71 2.30
C GLU A 9 31.07 -2.23 0.85
N LYS A 10 32.11 -1.63 0.26
CA LYS A 10 32.11 -1.17 -1.14
C LYS A 10 31.92 -2.31 -2.13
N PHE A 11 32.54 -3.47 -1.88
CA PHE A 11 32.40 -4.65 -2.73
C PHE A 11 30.97 -5.20 -2.67
N LEU A 12 30.43 -5.39 -1.47
CA LEU A 12 29.08 -5.91 -1.25
C LEU A 12 28.00 -4.97 -1.81
N ILE A 13 28.20 -3.65 -1.72
CA ILE A 13 27.31 -2.65 -2.34
C ILE A 13 27.17 -2.85 -3.85
N ARG A 14 28.25 -3.30 -4.53
CA ARG A 14 28.23 -3.55 -5.99
C ARG A 14 27.59 -4.90 -6.35
N GLN A 15 27.55 -5.83 -5.41
CA GLN A 15 27.04 -7.19 -5.60
C GLN A 15 25.60 -7.37 -5.09
N VAL A 16 24.91 -6.29 -4.67
CA VAL A 16 23.51 -6.36 -4.25
C VAL A 16 22.64 -6.80 -5.44
N ALA A 17 22.01 -7.95 -5.28
CA ALA A 17 21.11 -8.60 -6.23
C ALA A 17 19.80 -8.98 -5.54
N GLU A 18 18.81 -9.39 -6.33
CA GLU A 18 17.47 -9.74 -5.85
C GLU A 18 17.48 -10.95 -4.92
N SER A 19 18.43 -11.87 -5.12
CA SER A 19 18.58 -13.11 -4.36
C SER A 19 19.41 -12.98 -3.09
N ASN A 20 20.15 -11.89 -2.89
CA ASN A 20 21.07 -11.71 -1.76
C ASN A 20 20.79 -10.45 -0.92
N CYS A 21 19.89 -9.56 -1.38
CA CYS A 21 19.70 -8.26 -0.73
C CYS A 21 19.19 -8.40 0.71
N LEU A 22 18.40 -9.43 1.00
CA LEU A 22 17.83 -9.66 2.33
C LEU A 22 18.89 -10.21 3.29
N GLY A 23 19.69 -11.17 2.82
CA GLY A 23 20.86 -11.67 3.55
C GLY A 23 21.87 -10.55 3.83
N LEU A 24 22.16 -9.70 2.83
CA LEU A 24 23.03 -8.55 2.99
C LEU A 24 22.48 -7.50 3.97
N MET A 25 21.16 -7.31 4.04
CA MET A 25 20.54 -6.44 5.05
C MET A 25 20.76 -6.98 6.46
N GLN A 26 20.57 -8.28 6.68
CA GLN A 26 20.82 -8.89 7.99
C GLN A 26 22.29 -8.84 8.37
N PHE A 27 23.18 -9.18 7.42
CA PHE A 27 24.62 -9.10 7.59
C PHE A 27 25.07 -7.67 7.94
N ALA A 28 24.56 -6.68 7.22
CA ALA A 28 24.86 -5.28 7.48
C ALA A 28 24.36 -4.83 8.86
N SER A 29 23.20 -5.32 9.30
CA SER A 29 22.67 -5.05 10.64
C SER A 29 23.52 -5.67 11.74
N LEU A 30 24.09 -6.86 11.53
CA LEU A 30 24.96 -7.54 12.50
C LEU A 30 26.33 -6.88 12.63
N HIS A 31 26.86 -6.33 11.54
CA HIS A 31 28.19 -5.70 11.49
C HIS A 31 28.18 -4.17 11.57
N ALA A 32 27.01 -3.55 11.81
CA ALA A 32 26.80 -2.10 11.83
C ALA A 32 27.31 -1.39 10.57
N LEU A 33 26.99 -1.93 9.39
CA LEU A 33 27.34 -1.36 8.08
C LEU A 33 26.16 -0.56 7.50
N ASP A 34 25.99 0.68 7.95
CA ASP A 34 24.81 1.48 7.65
C ASP A 34 24.62 1.80 6.15
N ARG A 35 25.70 1.96 5.39
CA ARG A 35 25.59 2.31 3.95
C ARG A 35 25.17 1.10 3.14
N LEU A 36 25.73 -0.08 3.45
CA LEU A 36 25.29 -1.35 2.87
C LEU A 36 23.82 -1.63 3.25
N TYR A 37 23.46 -1.50 4.52
CA TYR A 37 22.09 -1.70 4.99
C TYR A 37 21.10 -0.80 4.23
N SER A 38 21.38 0.50 4.16
CA SER A 38 20.53 1.47 3.47
C SER A 38 20.39 1.17 1.97
N LYS A 39 21.49 0.76 1.32
CA LYS A 39 21.48 0.42 -0.12
C LYS A 39 20.69 -0.87 -0.37
N ALA A 40 20.93 -1.91 0.42
CA ALA A 40 20.26 -3.20 0.30
C ALA A 40 18.77 -3.07 0.62
N LYS A 41 18.40 -2.31 1.67
CA LYS A 41 17.00 -1.98 2.00
C LYS A 41 16.31 -1.30 0.84
N ARG A 42 16.90 -0.23 0.29
CA ARG A 42 16.31 0.50 -0.85
C ARG A 42 16.16 -0.40 -2.08
N TYR A 43 17.10 -1.31 -2.32
CA TYR A 43 17.00 -2.27 -3.43
C TYR A 43 15.88 -3.28 -3.21
N ALA A 44 15.79 -3.85 -2.01
CA ALA A 44 14.77 -4.81 -1.63
C ALA A 44 13.36 -4.20 -1.79
N VAL A 45 13.15 -3.03 -1.20
CA VAL A 45 11.89 -2.28 -1.24
C VAL A 45 11.46 -1.93 -2.68
N LYS A 46 12.41 -1.61 -3.56
CA LYS A 46 12.14 -1.28 -4.97
C LYS A 46 11.79 -2.50 -5.82
N ASN A 47 12.40 -3.65 -5.54
CA ASN A 47 12.25 -4.88 -6.33
C ASN A 47 11.47 -5.97 -5.58
N PHE A 48 10.53 -5.57 -4.71
CA PHE A 48 9.81 -6.49 -3.83
C PHE A 48 9.22 -7.70 -4.58
N SER A 49 8.60 -7.48 -5.74
CA SER A 49 7.97 -8.54 -6.53
C SER A 49 8.91 -9.68 -6.94
N LYS A 50 10.21 -9.40 -7.10
CA LYS A 50 11.22 -10.40 -7.44
C LYS A 50 11.87 -10.98 -6.19
N VAL A 51 12.10 -10.13 -5.19
CA VAL A 51 12.73 -10.50 -3.91
C VAL A 51 11.85 -11.46 -3.12
N SER A 52 10.52 -11.29 -3.15
CA SER A 52 9.57 -12.16 -2.45
C SER A 52 9.56 -13.61 -2.97
N LEU A 53 10.01 -13.84 -4.21
CA LEU A 53 10.09 -15.17 -4.82
C LEU A 53 11.34 -15.94 -4.41
N GLN A 54 12.36 -15.25 -3.88
CA GLN A 54 13.66 -15.83 -3.55
C GLN A 54 13.62 -16.62 -2.24
N GLU A 55 14.49 -17.62 -2.11
CA GLU A 55 14.57 -18.43 -0.89
C GLU A 55 14.98 -17.64 0.35
N GLU A 56 15.81 -16.60 0.20
CA GLU A 56 16.20 -15.74 1.33
C GLU A 56 14.99 -15.12 2.03
N PHE A 57 13.93 -14.82 1.28
CA PHE A 57 12.70 -14.29 1.84
C PHE A 57 12.03 -15.29 2.80
N LEU A 58 12.00 -16.58 2.43
CA LEU A 58 11.41 -17.66 3.24
C LEU A 58 12.18 -17.93 4.54
N ARG A 59 13.48 -17.58 4.56
CA ARG A 59 14.37 -17.73 5.72
C ARG A 59 14.36 -16.51 6.65
N LEU A 60 13.63 -15.45 6.33
CA LEU A 60 13.56 -14.25 7.16
C LEU A 60 12.91 -14.53 8.53
N PRO A 61 13.48 -14.01 9.63
CA PRO A 61 12.81 -13.98 10.93
C PRO A 61 11.57 -13.07 10.91
N LEU A 62 10.53 -13.45 11.67
CA LEU A 62 9.29 -12.69 11.84
C LEU A 62 9.50 -11.18 12.05
N PRO A 63 10.32 -10.70 13.01
CA PRO A 63 10.45 -9.25 13.26
C PRO A 63 11.06 -8.49 12.08
N THR A 64 11.92 -9.13 11.29
CA THR A 64 12.50 -8.53 10.08
C THR A 64 11.48 -8.50 8.95
N LEU A 65 10.71 -9.58 8.79
CA LEU A 65 9.64 -9.67 7.81
C LEU A 65 8.54 -8.64 8.08
N SER A 66 8.05 -8.54 9.32
CA SER A 66 7.00 -7.59 9.68
C SER A 66 7.41 -6.15 9.39
N LYS A 67 8.64 -5.76 9.77
CA LYS A 67 9.19 -4.43 9.44
C LYS A 67 9.29 -4.19 7.92
N TYR A 68 9.63 -5.24 7.16
CA TYR A 68 9.76 -5.13 5.71
C TYR A 68 8.39 -5.01 5.02
N LEU A 69 7.39 -5.79 5.45
CA LEU A 69 6.02 -5.73 4.92
C LEU A 69 5.26 -4.49 5.37
N GLU A 70 5.55 -3.93 6.54
CA GLU A 70 4.94 -2.70 7.04
C GLU A 70 5.50 -1.43 6.34
N ASP A 71 6.68 -1.53 5.70
CA ASP A 71 7.35 -0.39 5.09
C ASP A 71 6.45 0.32 4.05
N HIS A 72 6.21 1.62 4.27
CA HIS A 72 5.42 2.46 3.39
C HIS A 72 6.04 2.65 2.00
N GLY A 73 7.36 2.55 1.90
CA GLY A 73 8.10 2.71 0.66
C GLY A 73 8.04 1.49 -0.27
N LEU A 74 7.45 0.38 0.17
CA LEU A 74 7.38 -0.88 -0.59
C LEU A 74 6.74 -0.66 -1.96
N VAL A 75 7.52 -0.89 -3.02
CA VAL A 75 7.10 -0.71 -4.41
C VAL A 75 6.40 -1.97 -4.89
N VAL A 76 5.07 -1.95 -4.85
CA VAL A 76 4.22 -3.07 -5.26
C VAL A 76 3.03 -2.55 -6.04
N GLN A 77 2.70 -3.18 -7.17
CA GLN A 77 1.56 -2.77 -7.99
C GLN A 77 0.22 -3.10 -7.34
N ARG A 78 0.14 -4.21 -6.60
CA ARG A 78 -1.06 -4.69 -5.91
C ARG A 78 -0.69 -5.26 -4.55
N GLU A 79 -1.51 -5.00 -3.53
CA GLU A 79 -1.35 -5.63 -2.21
C GLU A 79 -1.54 -7.15 -2.27
N GLU A 80 -2.23 -7.66 -3.30
CA GLU A 80 -2.36 -9.11 -3.58
C GLU A 80 -0.97 -9.78 -3.64
N HIS A 81 0.04 -9.13 -4.21
CA HIS A 81 1.40 -9.69 -4.28
C HIS A 81 2.09 -9.72 -2.90
N VAL A 82 1.74 -8.79 -2.02
CA VAL A 82 2.25 -8.75 -0.63
C VAL A 82 1.59 -9.86 0.17
N TYR A 83 0.29 -10.07 -0.04
CA TYR A 83 -0.45 -11.18 0.53
C TYR A 83 0.12 -12.54 0.09
N ASP A 84 0.34 -12.74 -1.22
CA ASP A 84 0.88 -14.00 -1.75
C ASP A 84 2.29 -14.28 -1.19
N ALA A 85 3.12 -13.24 -1.08
CA ALA A 85 4.43 -13.35 -0.45
C ALA A 85 4.33 -13.74 1.03
N ALA A 86 3.44 -13.09 1.79
CA ALA A 86 3.18 -13.42 3.19
C ALA A 86 2.70 -14.86 3.36
N LEU A 87 1.78 -15.31 2.49
CA LEU A 87 1.26 -16.67 2.50
C LEU A 87 2.37 -17.69 2.22
N ARG A 88 3.20 -17.45 1.18
CA ARG A 88 4.35 -18.31 0.85
C ARG A 88 5.34 -18.42 2.03
N TRP A 89 5.54 -17.36 2.80
CA TRP A 89 6.39 -17.39 3.99
C TRP A 89 5.77 -18.18 5.16
N LEU A 90 4.44 -18.12 5.31
CA LEU A 90 3.69 -18.88 6.31
C LEU A 90 3.60 -20.37 5.96
N GLU A 91 3.44 -20.70 4.68
CA GLU A 91 3.38 -22.09 4.17
C GLU A 91 4.72 -22.82 4.30
N TYR A 92 5.83 -22.10 4.30
CA TYR A 92 7.16 -22.69 4.39
C TYR A 92 7.39 -23.47 5.69
N ASP A 93 6.77 -23.04 6.80
CA ASP A 93 6.96 -23.68 8.10
C ASP A 93 5.66 -23.64 8.92
N PRO A 94 5.07 -24.82 9.26
CA PRO A 94 3.83 -24.90 10.01
C PRO A 94 3.92 -24.33 11.43
N SER A 95 5.12 -24.16 12.00
CA SER A 95 5.32 -23.50 13.29
C SER A 95 5.03 -21.99 13.25
N ARG A 96 4.94 -21.40 12.04
CA ARG A 96 4.67 -19.98 11.83
C ARG A 96 3.19 -19.63 11.77
N LYS A 97 2.30 -20.63 11.70
CA LYS A 97 0.83 -20.45 11.76
C LYS A 97 0.35 -19.48 12.85
N PRO A 98 0.78 -19.56 14.12
CA PRO A 98 0.34 -18.61 15.16
C PRO A 98 0.77 -17.16 14.91
N HIS A 99 1.75 -16.92 14.02
CA HIS A 99 2.18 -15.58 13.64
C HIS A 99 1.42 -15.01 12.43
N ALA A 100 0.50 -15.79 11.83
CA ALA A 100 -0.28 -15.37 10.67
C ALA A 100 -1.03 -14.06 10.92
N ALA A 101 -1.65 -13.87 12.09
CA ALA A 101 -2.33 -12.62 12.45
C ALA A 101 -1.40 -11.40 12.41
N VAL A 102 -0.16 -11.53 12.88
CA VAL A 102 0.82 -10.43 12.88
C VAL A 102 1.23 -10.09 11.45
N VAL A 103 1.51 -11.10 10.64
CA VAL A 103 1.91 -10.92 9.24
C VAL A 103 0.77 -10.31 8.42
N LEU A 104 -0.46 -10.80 8.58
CA LEU A 104 -1.63 -10.28 7.88
C LEU A 104 -1.95 -8.84 8.25
N ARG A 105 -1.68 -8.39 9.49
CA ARG A 105 -1.81 -6.97 9.85
C ARG A 105 -0.82 -6.06 9.12
N CYS A 106 0.33 -6.58 8.71
CA CYS A 106 1.29 -5.83 7.88
C CYS A 106 0.84 -5.72 6.42
N VAL A 107 -0.04 -6.62 5.97
CA VAL A 107 -0.66 -6.58 4.63
C VAL A 107 -1.83 -5.61 4.68
N ARG A 108 -1.90 -4.65 3.74
CA ARG A 108 -2.97 -3.65 3.73
C ARG A 108 -4.22 -4.21 3.05
N LEU A 109 -4.90 -5.13 3.72
CA LEU A 109 -6.07 -5.86 3.19
C LEU A 109 -7.19 -4.94 2.67
N PHE A 110 -7.29 -3.71 3.18
CA PHE A 110 -8.21 -2.68 2.71
C PHE A 110 -8.02 -2.27 1.24
N PHE A 111 -6.84 -2.51 0.67
CA PHE A 111 -6.50 -2.20 -0.73
C PHE A 111 -6.39 -3.45 -1.60
N VAL A 112 -6.75 -4.62 -1.06
CA VAL A 112 -6.91 -5.85 -1.84
C VAL A 112 -8.29 -5.84 -2.52
N SER A 113 -8.44 -6.50 -3.66
CA SER A 113 -9.74 -6.56 -4.31
C SER A 113 -10.75 -7.35 -3.46
N SER A 114 -12.00 -6.87 -3.37
CA SER A 114 -13.05 -7.51 -2.56
C SER A 114 -13.31 -8.97 -2.99
N ARG A 115 -13.16 -9.24 -4.29
CA ARG A 115 -13.23 -10.60 -4.85
C ARG A 115 -12.13 -11.49 -4.29
N PHE A 116 -10.88 -11.03 -4.30
CA PHE A 116 -9.74 -11.79 -3.78
C PHE A 116 -9.87 -12.04 -2.27
N LEU A 117 -10.34 -11.05 -1.51
CA LEU A 117 -10.56 -11.20 -0.06
C LEU A 117 -11.58 -12.30 0.25
N PHE A 118 -12.68 -12.38 -0.51
CA PHE A 118 -13.73 -13.38 -0.29
C PHE A 118 -13.39 -14.76 -0.88
N GLU A 119 -12.81 -14.80 -2.07
CA GLU A 119 -12.54 -16.06 -2.77
C GLU A 119 -11.24 -16.74 -2.32
N VAL A 120 -10.20 -15.96 -2.02
CA VAL A 120 -8.86 -16.48 -1.70
C VAL A 120 -8.58 -16.42 -0.21
N VAL A 121 -8.68 -15.23 0.40
CA VAL A 121 -8.25 -15.01 1.79
C VAL A 121 -9.19 -15.72 2.78
N SER A 122 -10.50 -15.61 2.58
CA SER A 122 -11.49 -16.21 3.47
C SER A 122 -11.53 -17.75 3.40
N LYS A 123 -11.02 -18.35 2.31
CA LYS A 123 -10.99 -19.80 2.10
C LYS A 123 -9.64 -20.45 2.43
N GLN A 124 -8.68 -19.69 2.97
CA GLN A 124 -7.39 -20.26 3.29
C GLN A 124 -7.47 -21.17 4.54
N PRO A 125 -7.10 -22.45 4.43
CA PRO A 125 -7.13 -23.38 5.56
C PRO A 125 -6.10 -23.02 6.64
N LEU A 126 -5.09 -22.22 6.29
CA LEU A 126 -4.09 -21.72 7.25
C LEU A 126 -4.66 -20.79 8.31
N PHE A 127 -5.81 -20.18 8.05
CA PHE A 127 -6.45 -19.24 8.96
C PHE A 127 -7.61 -19.85 9.75
N GLU A 128 -7.97 -21.10 9.45
CA GLU A 128 -8.99 -21.83 10.18
C GLU A 128 -8.57 -22.02 11.64
N GLY A 129 -9.29 -21.34 12.54
CA GLY A 129 -9.08 -21.45 13.99
C GLY A 129 -8.33 -20.30 14.65
N ASP A 130 -7.89 -19.26 13.91
CA ASP A 130 -7.31 -18.04 14.52
C ASP A 130 -8.35 -16.90 14.58
N PRO A 131 -8.88 -16.55 15.78
CA PRO A 131 -9.87 -15.50 15.93
C PRO A 131 -9.36 -14.11 15.53
N GLN A 132 -8.05 -13.86 15.65
CA GLN A 132 -7.46 -12.57 15.30
C GLN A 132 -7.45 -12.38 13.78
N VAL A 133 -7.12 -13.43 13.03
CA VAL A 133 -7.17 -13.39 11.56
C VAL A 133 -8.60 -13.15 11.07
N HIS A 134 -9.58 -13.86 11.63
CA HIS A 134 -10.99 -13.65 11.27
C HIS A 134 -11.46 -12.23 11.58
N LYS A 135 -11.02 -11.63 12.68
CA LYS A 135 -11.34 -10.23 13.01
C LYS A 135 -10.80 -9.27 11.95
N ILE A 136 -9.54 -9.43 11.54
CA ILE A 136 -8.90 -8.59 10.52
C ILE A 136 -9.62 -8.72 9.17
N ILE A 137 -9.94 -9.95 8.75
CA ILE A 137 -10.67 -10.19 7.49
C ILE A 137 -12.07 -9.57 7.57
N SER A 138 -12.77 -9.72 8.70
CA SER A 138 -14.09 -9.11 8.91
C SER A 138 -14.04 -7.58 8.82
N GLU A 139 -13.02 -6.95 9.40
CA GLU A 139 -12.80 -5.49 9.31
C GLU A 139 -12.56 -5.05 7.86
N ALA A 140 -11.73 -5.78 7.11
CA ALA A 140 -11.51 -5.50 5.69
C ALA A 140 -12.79 -5.71 4.85
N CYS A 141 -13.56 -6.78 5.11
CA CYS A 141 -14.86 -7.00 4.44
C CYS A 141 -15.85 -5.87 4.72
N LYS A 142 -15.94 -5.41 5.97
CA LYS A 142 -16.79 -4.26 6.35
C LYS A 142 -16.37 -2.99 5.62
N TYR A 143 -15.07 -2.76 5.46
CA TYR A 143 -14.56 -1.62 4.68
C TYR A 143 -15.05 -1.65 3.23
N HIS A 144 -14.94 -2.81 2.58
CA HIS A 144 -15.40 -2.95 1.19
C HIS A 144 -16.91 -2.85 1.04
N ALA A 145 -17.68 -3.24 2.07
CA ALA A 145 -19.14 -3.20 2.06
C ALA A 145 -19.71 -1.80 2.38
N LEU A 146 -19.16 -1.10 3.37
CA LEU A 146 -19.70 0.17 3.91
C LEU A 146 -18.99 1.42 3.37
N GLY A 147 -17.84 1.25 2.68
CA GLY A 147 -17.03 2.35 2.18
C GLY A 147 -16.18 3.03 3.27
N SER A 148 -15.24 3.87 2.84
CA SER A 148 -14.27 4.56 3.71
C SER A 148 -14.89 5.54 4.72
N HIS A 149 -16.18 5.88 4.56
CA HIS A 149 -16.84 6.99 5.23
C HIS A 149 -17.23 6.71 6.71
N GLU A 150 -17.31 5.44 7.12
CA GLU A 150 -17.69 5.06 8.49
C GLU A 150 -16.49 4.66 9.38
N MET A 151 -15.28 4.56 8.82
CA MET A 151 -14.14 4.07 9.57
C MET A 151 -13.52 5.19 10.42
N LYS A 152 -13.81 5.17 11.72
CA LYS A 152 -13.19 6.02 12.77
C LYS A 152 -11.69 5.74 13.00
N HIS A 153 -11.01 5.08 12.05
CA HIS A 153 -9.60 4.67 12.16
C HIS A 153 -8.65 5.57 11.36
N GLY A 154 -8.97 6.85 11.29
CA GLY A 154 -8.15 7.87 10.63
C GLY A 154 -6.79 8.08 11.31
N ASN A 155 -5.85 7.16 11.06
CA ASN A 155 -4.39 7.36 11.01
C ASN A 155 -3.57 6.06 11.05
N GLN A 156 -4.18 4.88 11.00
CA GLN A 156 -3.41 3.63 11.10
C GLN A 156 -2.63 3.33 9.79
N PRO A 157 -1.37 2.82 9.87
CA PRO A 157 -0.54 2.54 8.69
C PRO A 157 -1.16 1.61 7.64
N HIS A 158 -2.07 0.72 8.06
CA HIS A 158 -2.78 -0.22 7.19
C HIS A 158 -4.00 0.39 6.47
N THR A 159 -4.45 1.58 6.88
CA THR A 159 -5.57 2.32 6.26
C THR A 159 -5.11 3.28 5.16
N LYS A 160 -3.80 3.50 5.01
CA LYS A 160 -3.21 4.37 3.99
C LYS A 160 -2.61 3.54 2.85
N PRO A 161 -2.75 3.94 1.58
CA PRO A 161 -2.12 3.23 0.48
C PRO A 161 -0.58 3.27 0.61
N ARG A 162 0.12 2.30 -0.01
CA ARG A 162 1.59 2.35 -0.13
C ARG A 162 1.98 3.62 -0.89
N ALA A 163 3.11 4.26 -0.56
CA ALA A 163 3.58 5.43 -1.30
C ALA A 163 3.78 5.14 -2.81
N ALA A 164 4.06 3.88 -3.14
CA ALA A 164 4.34 3.42 -4.50
C ALA A 164 3.15 2.72 -5.19
N SER A 165 1.95 2.67 -4.57
CA SER A 165 0.77 2.10 -5.23
C SER A 165 0.22 2.97 -6.35
N GLY A 166 0.71 4.21 -6.48
CA GLY A 166 0.16 5.21 -7.39
C GLY A 166 -1.17 5.83 -6.93
N ILE A 167 -1.67 5.43 -5.76
CA ILE A 167 -2.89 5.96 -5.15
C ILE A 167 -2.50 7.04 -4.15
N SER A 168 -3.04 8.24 -4.31
CA SER A 168 -2.89 9.34 -3.35
C SER A 168 -4.26 9.84 -2.95
N GLU A 169 -4.42 10.18 -1.67
CA GLU A 169 -5.50 11.07 -1.26
C GLU A 169 -5.26 12.44 -1.89
N VAL A 170 -6.32 13.01 -2.46
CA VAL A 170 -6.29 14.30 -3.15
C VAL A 170 -7.54 15.10 -2.76
N LEU A 171 -7.43 16.42 -2.84
CA LEU A 171 -8.59 17.31 -2.71
C LEU A 171 -9.08 17.65 -4.11
N VAL A 172 -10.35 17.39 -4.41
CA VAL A 172 -10.94 17.79 -5.69
C VAL A 172 -11.92 18.95 -5.47
N VAL A 173 -11.71 20.00 -6.25
CA VAL A 173 -12.54 21.20 -6.30
C VAL A 173 -13.32 21.18 -7.61
N VAL A 174 -14.65 21.20 -7.52
CA VAL A 174 -15.54 21.06 -8.69
C VAL A 174 -16.32 22.36 -8.90
N GLY A 175 -15.90 23.14 -9.88
CA GLY A 175 -16.53 24.39 -10.31
C GLY A 175 -16.56 25.49 -9.25
N GLY A 176 -17.58 26.35 -9.30
CA GLY A 176 -17.71 27.53 -8.45
C GLY A 176 -18.32 28.71 -9.19
N ILE A 177 -18.38 29.87 -8.53
CA ILE A 177 -18.87 31.12 -9.12
C ILE A 177 -17.86 32.23 -8.84
N SER A 178 -17.41 32.92 -9.89
CA SER A 178 -16.54 34.10 -9.78
C SER A 178 -17.05 35.20 -10.71
N ASN A 179 -17.20 36.42 -10.19
CA ASN A 179 -17.73 37.58 -10.93
C ASN A 179 -19.05 37.28 -11.68
N ASN A 180 -19.96 36.54 -11.03
CA ASN A 180 -21.23 36.10 -11.60
C ASN A 180 -21.11 35.17 -12.84
N ARG A 181 -19.91 34.64 -13.11
CA ARG A 181 -19.66 33.60 -14.11
C ARG A 181 -19.45 32.25 -13.43
N ARG A 182 -19.98 31.20 -14.05
CA ARG A 182 -19.80 29.82 -13.57
C ARG A 182 -18.41 29.35 -13.95
N LEU A 183 -17.74 28.73 -12.99
CA LEU A 183 -16.49 28.03 -13.18
C LEU A 183 -16.87 26.58 -13.48
N LEU A 184 -16.50 26.11 -14.67
CA LEU A 184 -16.74 24.73 -15.10
C LEU A 184 -15.53 23.83 -14.86
N TYR A 185 -14.40 24.43 -14.45
CA TYR A 185 -13.18 23.68 -14.25
C TYR A 185 -13.29 22.77 -13.04
N THR A 186 -12.68 21.61 -13.15
CA THR A 186 -12.46 20.70 -12.04
C THR A 186 -10.96 20.61 -11.80
N GLU A 187 -10.54 20.85 -10.57
CA GLU A 187 -9.12 20.86 -10.19
C GLU A 187 -8.87 19.89 -9.05
N CYS A 188 -7.71 19.26 -9.08
CA CYS A 188 -7.26 18.27 -8.11
C CYS A 188 -5.96 18.76 -7.46
N TYR A 189 -5.98 19.03 -6.15
CA TYR A 189 -4.79 19.32 -5.38
C TYR A 189 -4.17 18.04 -4.82
N HIS A 190 -2.90 17.80 -5.17
CA HIS A 190 -2.14 16.67 -4.69
C HIS A 190 -1.24 17.10 -3.51
N PRO A 191 -1.58 16.76 -2.25
CA PRO A 191 -0.90 17.32 -1.06
C PRO A 191 0.57 16.92 -0.93
N ILE A 192 0.94 15.73 -1.41
CA ILE A 192 2.34 15.26 -1.41
C ILE A 192 3.18 16.00 -2.46
N LYS A 193 2.63 16.21 -3.67
CA LYS A 193 3.33 16.94 -4.74
C LYS A 193 3.25 18.45 -4.56
N GLN A 194 2.34 18.92 -3.72
CA GLN A 194 2.00 20.34 -3.52
C GLN A 194 1.68 21.05 -4.83
N ASP A 195 0.91 20.37 -5.69
CA ASP A 195 0.63 20.81 -7.05
C ASP A 195 -0.84 20.62 -7.40
N TRP A 196 -1.33 21.45 -8.34
CA TRP A 196 -2.68 21.44 -8.85
C TRP A 196 -2.73 20.80 -10.24
N ILE A 197 -3.63 19.84 -10.42
CA ILE A 197 -3.83 19.09 -11.66
C ILE A 197 -5.23 19.40 -12.18
N SER A 198 -5.32 19.90 -13.41
CA SER A 198 -6.61 20.09 -14.08
C SER A 198 -7.23 18.73 -14.42
N LEU A 199 -8.50 18.55 -14.05
CA LEU A 199 -9.34 17.43 -14.45
C LEU A 199 -10.30 17.86 -15.56
N SER A 200 -11.15 16.95 -16.01
CA SER A 200 -12.19 17.25 -16.99
C SER A 200 -13.19 18.27 -16.45
N ASP A 201 -13.53 19.26 -17.27
CA ASP A 201 -14.57 20.23 -16.97
C ASP A 201 -15.94 19.56 -16.82
N ILE A 202 -16.82 20.22 -16.06
CA ILE A 202 -18.21 19.81 -15.87
C ILE A 202 -18.91 19.78 -17.23
N SER A 203 -19.33 18.60 -17.67
CA SER A 203 -19.95 18.38 -18.98
C SER A 203 -21.44 18.76 -19.01
N THR A 204 -21.99 18.89 -20.21
CA THR A 204 -23.43 19.10 -20.43
C THR A 204 -24.25 17.87 -20.00
N PRO A 205 -25.42 18.04 -19.37
CA PRO A 205 -26.17 19.29 -19.18
C PRO A 205 -25.76 20.10 -17.94
N HIS A 206 -24.95 19.56 -17.04
CA HIS A 206 -24.63 20.22 -15.76
C HIS A 206 -23.87 21.55 -15.90
N SER A 207 -23.14 21.75 -17.01
CA SER A 207 -22.50 23.05 -17.33
C SER A 207 -23.46 24.25 -17.38
N THR A 208 -24.75 24.03 -17.67
CA THR A 208 -25.75 25.10 -17.76
C THR A 208 -26.60 25.24 -16.49
N MET A 209 -26.44 24.33 -15.52
CA MET A 209 -27.26 24.25 -14.31
C MET A 209 -26.61 24.94 -13.10
N HIS A 210 -27.44 25.39 -12.16
CA HIS A 210 -27.04 25.92 -10.84
C HIS A 210 -27.15 24.85 -9.76
N SER A 211 -26.40 24.98 -8.65
CA SER A 211 -26.62 24.19 -7.42
C SER A 211 -26.64 22.66 -7.66
N TYR A 212 -25.58 22.14 -8.27
CA TYR A 212 -25.35 20.69 -8.39
C TYR A 212 -24.75 20.13 -7.09
N SER A 213 -24.98 18.85 -6.86
CA SER A 213 -24.36 18.09 -5.78
C SER A 213 -23.23 17.24 -6.33
N VAL A 214 -22.16 17.10 -5.55
CA VAL A 214 -20.99 16.28 -5.89
C VAL A 214 -20.86 15.18 -4.86
N CYS A 215 -20.66 13.95 -5.31
CA CYS A 215 -20.25 12.85 -4.44
C CYS A 215 -19.12 12.04 -5.08
N SER A 216 -18.30 11.43 -4.24
CA SER A 216 -17.27 10.49 -4.67
C SER A 216 -17.70 9.07 -4.37
N HIS A 217 -17.51 8.14 -5.30
CA HIS A 217 -17.58 6.72 -5.02
C HIS A 217 -16.34 6.04 -5.59
N LYS A 218 -15.56 5.40 -4.71
CA LYS A 218 -14.23 4.86 -5.04
C LYS A 218 -13.32 5.94 -5.62
N ASN A 219 -12.93 5.83 -6.89
CA ASN A 219 -12.03 6.76 -7.57
C ASN A 219 -12.77 7.65 -8.59
N ASP A 220 -14.10 7.56 -8.62
CA ASP A 220 -14.96 8.29 -9.55
C ASP A 220 -15.69 9.41 -8.81
N ILE A 221 -15.86 10.54 -9.48
CA ILE A 221 -16.57 11.72 -8.99
C ILE A 221 -17.84 11.87 -9.81
N TYR A 222 -18.97 11.91 -9.12
CA TYR A 222 -20.28 12.04 -9.71
C TYR A 222 -20.85 13.41 -9.39
N ILE A 223 -21.41 14.02 -10.42
CA ILE A 223 -22.14 15.28 -10.33
C ILE A 223 -23.59 14.95 -10.64
N ALA A 224 -24.50 15.35 -9.76
CA ALA A 224 -25.92 15.07 -9.90
C ALA A 224 -26.78 16.28 -9.53
N GLY A 225 -27.97 16.31 -10.12
CA GLY A 225 -28.92 17.40 -9.95
C GLY A 225 -28.49 18.68 -10.65
N GLY A 226 -29.01 19.78 -10.16
CA GLY A 226 -28.85 21.09 -10.76
C GLY A 226 -30.21 21.69 -11.13
N HIS A 227 -30.29 23.01 -11.04
CA HIS A 227 -31.45 23.80 -11.39
C HIS A 227 -31.11 24.66 -12.61
N SER A 228 -31.82 24.45 -13.72
CA SER A 228 -31.82 25.37 -14.85
C SER A 228 -32.99 26.33 -14.67
N ASN A 229 -32.72 27.64 -14.65
CA ASN A 229 -33.76 28.65 -14.81
C ASN A 229 -34.32 28.63 -16.23
#